data_AF-A0A6I6NJV3-F1
#
_entry.id   AF-A0A6I6NJV3-F1
#
_cell.length_a   1.000
_cell.length_b   1.000
_cell.length_c   1.000
_cell.angle_alpha   90.00
_cell.angle_beta   90.00
_cell.angle_gamma   90.00
#
_symmetry.space_group_name_H-M   'P 1'
#
loop_
_entity.id
_entity.type
_entity.pdbx_description
1 polymer ?
#
loop_
_entity_poly.entity_id
_entity_poly.type
_entity_poly.pdbx_seq_one_letter_code
_entity_poly.pdbx_strand_id
1 'polypeptide(L)'
;MILLAGTTEQAERGDQLEFLLDVAWTDHAELSVSAAVSVACWCDTGHATHDVDALHLIINGETSLSQAFQAGVDRLVGWLADPRDADYWRFRAGLPAR
;
A
#
# COMPACT_ATOMS: atom_id res chain seq x y z
N MET A 1 5.22 -15.90 10.32
CA MET A 1 3.77 -15.58 10.38
C MET A 1 3.63 -14.18 9.85
N ILE A 2 2.91 -14.00 8.74
CA ILE A 2 2.60 -12.69 8.14
C ILE A 2 1.11 -12.47 8.43
N LEU A 3 0.77 -11.31 8.99
CA LEU A 3 -0.62 -10.87 9.12
C LEU A 3 -0.88 -9.89 7.99
N LEU A 4 -1.70 -10.30 7.03
CA LEU A 4 -2.07 -9.49 5.87
C LEU A 4 -3.53 -9.08 6.01
N ALA A 5 -3.80 -7.78 6.02
CA ALA A 5 -5.13 -7.22 5.80
C ALA A 5 -5.08 -6.44 4.48
N GLY A 6 -5.62 -7.03 3.42
CA GLY A 6 -5.67 -6.41 2.10
C GLY A 6 -7.09 -6.31 1.58
N THR A 7 -7.40 -5.22 0.89
CA THR A 7 -8.60 -5.09 0.08
C THR A 7 -8.19 -4.74 -1.34
N THR A 8 -8.52 -5.62 -2.28
CA THR A 8 -8.35 -5.38 -3.72
C THR A 8 -9.69 -4.92 -4.28
N GLU A 9 -9.70 -3.76 -4.93
CA GLU A 9 -10.83 -3.32 -5.76
C GLU A 9 -10.44 -3.35 -7.23
N GLN A 10 -11.30 -3.99 -8.04
CA GLN A 10 -11.19 -3.97 -9.49
C GLN A 10 -12.06 -2.81 -9.98
N ALA A 11 -11.46 -1.77 -10.55
CA ALA A 11 -12.19 -0.70 -11.21
C ALA A 11 -12.74 -1.18 -12.57
N GLU A 12 -13.68 -0.43 -13.16
CA GLU A 12 -14.22 -0.75 -14.47
C GLU A 12 -13.09 -0.96 -15.50
N ARG A 13 -13.17 -2.03 -16.29
CA ARG A 13 -12.22 -2.43 -17.35
C ARG A 13 -10.88 -3.03 -16.90
N GLY A 14 -10.82 -3.65 -15.72
CA GLY A 14 -9.67 -4.48 -15.31
C GLY A 14 -8.46 -3.66 -14.85
N ASP A 15 -8.70 -2.42 -14.45
CA ASP A 15 -7.72 -1.59 -13.79
C ASP A 15 -7.78 -1.84 -12.28
N GLN A 16 -6.65 -2.22 -11.69
CA GLN A 16 -6.57 -2.69 -10.32
C GLN A 16 -6.12 -1.55 -9.40
N LEU A 17 -6.89 -1.33 -8.34
CA LEU A 17 -6.54 -0.44 -7.24
C LEU A 17 -6.54 -1.27 -5.94
N GLU A 18 -5.42 -1.28 -5.25
CA GLU A 18 -5.23 -2.08 -4.04
C GLU A 18 -4.89 -1.21 -2.87
N PHE A 19 -5.45 -1.56 -1.72
CA PHE A 19 -5.09 -1.02 -0.44
C PHE A 19 -4.61 -2.15 0.46
N LEU A 20 -3.39 -2.00 0.97
CA LEU A 20 -2.73 -3.03 1.76
C LEU A 20 -2.34 -2.47 3.12
N LEU A 21 -2.51 -3.30 4.15
CA LEU A 21 -1.86 -3.16 5.45
C LEU A 21 -1.28 -4.53 5.83
N ASP A 22 0.02 -4.60 6.08
CA ASP A 22 0.72 -5.83 6.37
C ASP A 22 1.61 -5.72 7.60
N VAL A 23 1.83 -6.87 8.24
CA VAL A 23 2.85 -7.05 9.27
C VAL A 23 3.71 -8.23 8.87
N ALA A 24 4.98 -7.97 8.55
CA ALA A 24 5.90 -8.94 7.98
C ALA A 24 7.29 -8.84 8.62
N TRP A 25 8.11 -9.87 8.43
CA TRP A 25 9.52 -9.84 8.77
C TRP A 25 10.32 -9.34 7.58
N THR A 26 11.27 -8.45 7.80
CA THR A 26 12.22 -7.99 6.80
C THR A 26 13.32 -9.03 6.57
N ASP A 27 14.09 -8.87 5.49
CA ASP A 27 15.28 -9.69 5.20
C ASP A 27 16.38 -9.56 6.27
N HIS A 28 16.29 -8.53 7.13
CA HIS A 28 17.19 -8.29 8.25
C HIS A 28 16.67 -8.86 9.57
N ALA A 29 15.63 -9.70 9.53
CA ALA A 29 14.99 -10.30 10.70
C ALA A 29 14.41 -9.27 11.68
N GLU A 30 13.94 -8.14 11.16
CA GLU A 30 13.18 -7.13 11.91
C GLU A 30 11.70 -7.28 11.59
N LEU A 31 10.83 -6.97 12.54
CA LEU A 31 9.39 -6.91 12.27
C LEU A 31 9.06 -5.53 11.69
N SER A 32 8.19 -5.48 10.69
CA SER A 32 7.74 -4.22 10.08
C SER A 32 6.22 -4.21 9.93
N VAL A 33 5.66 -3.00 9.92
CA VAL A 33 4.31 -2.72 9.44
C VAL A 33 4.43 -1.90 8.16
N SER A 34 3.77 -2.33 7.09
CA SER A 34 3.66 -1.54 5.87
C SER A 34 2.21 -1.30 5.50
N ALA A 35 1.94 -0.14 4.91
CA ALA A 35 0.68 0.13 4.26
C ALA A 35 0.97 0.70 2.88
N ALA A 36 0.16 0.34 1.89
CA ALA A 36 0.32 0.87 0.53
C ALA A 36 -1.03 1.08 -0.16
N VAL A 37 -1.06 2.07 -1.05
CA VAL A 37 -1.99 2.11 -2.18
C VAL A 37 -1.22 1.73 -3.41
N SER A 38 -1.72 0.76 -4.16
CA SER A 38 -1.06 0.27 -5.36
C SER A 38 -2.02 0.29 -6.54
N VAL A 39 -1.52 0.62 -7.72
CA VAL A 39 -2.28 0.59 -8.97
C VAL A 39 -1.66 -0.40 -9.95
N ALA A 40 -2.44 -0.95 -10.88
CA ALA A 40 -1.89 -1.76 -11.98
C ALA A 40 -0.76 -1.01 -12.70
N CYS A 41 0.33 -1.73 -13.03
CA CYS A 41 1.42 -1.19 -13.85
C CYS A 41 1.18 -1.42 -15.35
N TRP A 42 1.50 -0.44 -16.18
CA TRP A 42 1.71 -0.61 -17.63
C TRP A 42 3.16 -0.29 -18.05
N CYS A 43 4.09 -0.39 -17.11
CA CYS A 43 5.52 -0.40 -17.40
C CYS A 43 5.86 -1.65 -18.24
N ASP A 44 6.86 -1.51 -19.12
CA ASP A 44 7.35 -2.63 -19.95
C ASP A 44 7.89 -3.80 -19.10
N THR A 45 8.26 -3.52 -17.85
CA THR A 45 8.69 -4.53 -16.88
C THR A 45 7.51 -5.04 -16.06
N GLY A 46 7.18 -6.32 -16.17
CA GLY A 46 6.01 -6.91 -15.50
C GLY A 46 6.18 -7.04 -13.98
N HIS A 47 5.74 -6.04 -13.22
CA HIS A 47 5.70 -6.07 -11.75
C HIS A 47 4.26 -6.11 -11.17
N ALA A 48 3.25 -6.31 -12.02
CA ALA A 48 1.81 -6.34 -11.71
C ALA A 48 1.24 -5.01 -11.19
N THR A 49 1.73 -4.49 -10.06
CA THR A 49 1.27 -3.24 -9.44
C THR A 49 2.45 -2.33 -9.07
N HIS A 50 2.17 -1.02 -8.94
CA HIS A 50 3.07 -0.04 -8.37
C HIS A 50 2.45 0.60 -7.13
N ASP A 51 3.19 0.64 -6.04
CA ASP A 51 2.85 1.47 -4.89
C ASP A 51 2.96 2.94 -5.30
N VAL A 52 1.82 3.63 -5.27
CA VAL A 52 1.71 5.06 -5.59
C VAL A 52 1.89 5.93 -4.34
N ASP A 53 1.65 5.35 -3.17
CA ASP A 53 1.82 5.95 -1.85
C ASP A 53 2.02 4.81 -0.86
N ALA A 54 3.02 4.91 0.00
CA ALA A 54 3.38 3.84 0.92
C ALA A 54 3.88 4.40 2.26
N LEU A 55 3.61 3.63 3.31
CA LEU A 55 4.18 3.77 4.63
C LEU A 55 4.92 2.47 4.95
N HIS A 56 6.13 2.58 5.49
CA HIS A 56 6.88 1.44 5.99
C HIS A 56 7.55 1.80 7.31
N LEU A 57 7.25 1.04 8.37
CA LEU A 57 7.74 1.29 9.72
C LEU A 57 8.37 0.02 10.29
N ILE A 58 9.64 0.11 10.66
CA ILE A 58 10.36 -0.95 11.37
C ILE A 58 10.02 -0.89 12.86
N ILE A 59 9.69 -2.04 13.44
CA ILE A 59 9.48 -2.18 14.87
C ILE A 59 10.84 -2.26 15.55
N ASN A 60 11.10 -1.32 16.46
CA ASN A 60 12.36 -1.21 17.18
C ASN A 60 12.13 -0.64 18.59
N GLY A 61 13.21 -0.25 19.28
CA GLY A 61 13.12 0.29 20.64
C GLY A 61 12.35 1.62 20.75
N GLU A 62 12.19 2.35 19.65
CA GLU A 62 11.50 3.64 19.60
C GLU A 62 10.07 3.53 19.07
N THR A 63 9.83 2.57 18.17
CA THR A 63 8.53 2.33 17.54
C THR A 63 8.01 0.95 17.92
N SER A 64 6.98 0.91 18.76
CA SER A 64 6.30 -0.34 19.10
C SER A 64 5.38 -0.83 17.98
N LEU A 65 5.08 -2.14 17.98
CA LEU A 65 4.16 -2.74 17.01
C LEU A 65 2.78 -2.08 17.02
N SER A 66 2.22 -1.76 18.18
CA SER A 66 0.90 -1.12 18.27
C SER A 66 0.90 0.29 17.69
N GLN A 67 1.96 1.07 17.90
CA GLN A 67 2.10 2.40 17.32
C GLN A 67 2.23 2.34 15.80
N ALA A 68 3.09 1.44 15.28
CA ALA A 68 3.25 1.27 13.85
C ALA A 68 1.96 0.77 13.18
N PHE A 69 1.27 -0.18 13.81
CA PHE A 69 0.01 -0.70 13.32
C PHE A 69 -1.07 0.38 13.29
N GLN A 70 -1.19 1.19 14.35
CA GLN A 70 -2.11 2.33 14.37
C GLN A 70 -1.80 3.32 13.26
N ALA A 71 -0.53 3.67 13.05
CA ALA A 71 -0.12 4.57 11.98
C ALA A 71 -0.46 4.00 10.58
N GLY A 72 -0.29 2.69 10.38
CA GLY A 72 -0.71 1.99 9.16
C GLY A 72 -2.22 2.04 8.95
N VAL A 73 -3.02 1.81 9.99
CA VAL A 73 -4.49 1.91 9.94
C VAL A 73 -4.93 3.35 9.65
N ASP A 74 -4.34 4.35 10.31
CA ASP A 74 -4.67 5.76 10.09
C ASP A 74 -4.39 6.17 8.64
N ARG A 75 -3.28 5.69 8.08
CA ARG A 75 -2.92 5.92 6.69
C ARG A 75 -3.93 5.26 5.74
N LEU A 76 -4.25 3.99 5.99
CA LEU A 76 -5.23 3.23 5.21
C LEU A 76 -6.62 3.88 5.22
N VAL A 77 -7.10 4.30 6.40
CA VAL A 77 -8.39 4.99 6.53
C VAL A 77 -8.37 6.33 5.78
N GLY A 78 -7.26 7.07 5.84
CA GLY A 78 -7.09 8.29 5.07
C GLY A 78 -7.19 8.05 3.56
N TRP A 79 -6.52 7.02 3.06
CA TRP A 79 -6.60 6.65 1.64
C TRP A 79 -7.99 6.14 1.23
N LEU A 80 -8.69 5.40 2.09
CA LEU A 80 -10.06 4.93 1.81
C LEU A 80 -11.09 6.06 1.78
N ALA A 81 -10.75 7.26 2.26
CA ALA A 81 -11.59 8.46 2.14
C ALA A 81 -11.40 9.19 0.79
N ASP A 82 -10.34 8.88 0.05
CA ASP A 82 -10.08 9.41 -1.30
C ASP A 82 -10.88 8.62 -2.38
N PRO A 83 -10.96 9.14 -3.62
CA PRO A 83 -11.61 8.44 -4.73
C PRO A 83 -11.06 7.03 -4.97
N ARG A 84 -11.97 6.08 -5.19
CA ARG A 84 -11.68 4.69 -5.61
C ARG A 84 -11.48 4.61 -7.12
N ASP A 85 -10.57 5.41 -7.63
CA ASP A 85 -10.26 5.55 -9.05
C ASP A 85 -8.75 5.45 -9.25
N ALA A 86 -8.29 4.46 -10.02
CA ALA A 86 -6.86 4.24 -10.22
C ALA A 86 -6.19 5.40 -10.98
N ASP A 87 -6.90 6.11 -11.86
CA ASP A 87 -6.36 7.27 -12.58
C ASP A 87 -6.15 8.46 -11.63
N TYR A 88 -7.02 8.65 -10.65
CA TYR A 88 -6.83 9.62 -9.58
C TYR A 88 -5.51 9.38 -8.83
N TRP A 89 -5.25 8.13 -8.47
CA TRP A 89 -4.05 7.72 -7.74
C TRP A 89 -2.77 7.86 -8.57
N ARG A 90 -2.82 7.52 -9.87
CA ARG A 90 -1.70 7.78 -10.80
C ARG A 90 -1.36 9.24 -10.91
N PHE A 91 -2.39 10.06 -11.14
CA PHE A 91 -2.22 11.49 -11.28
C PHE A 91 -1.59 12.08 -10.02
N ARG A 92 -2.06 11.67 -8.83
CA ARG A 92 -1.50 12.09 -7.55
C ARG A 92 -0.02 11.70 -7.40
N ALA A 93 0.37 10.51 -7.87
CA ALA A 93 1.75 10.03 -7.82
C ALA A 93 2.64 10.54 -8.98
N GLY A 94 2.09 11.34 -9.91
CA GLY A 94 2.83 11.81 -11.09
C GLY A 94 3.15 10.71 -12.09
N LEU A 95 2.43 9.60 -12.07
CA LEU A 95 2.55 8.53 -13.05
C LEU A 95 1.80 8.90 -14.35
N PRO A 96 2.23 8.38 -15.51
CA PRO A 96 1.47 8.53 -16.75
C PRO A 96 0.05 8.00 -16.61
N ALA A 97 -0.89 8.66 -17.27
CA ALA A 97 -2.20 8.07 -17.53
C ALA A 97 -2.02 6.84 -18.45
N ARG A 98 -3.00 5.94 -18.41
CA ARG A 98 -3.03 4.77 -19.28
C ARG A 98 -3.00 5.13 -20.76
#